data_AF-A0A352WU48-F1
#
_entry.id   AF-A0A352WU48-F1
#
_cell.length_a   1.000
_cell.length_b   1.000
_cell.length_c   1.000
_cell.angle_alpha   90.00
_cell.angle_beta   90.00
_cell.angle_gamma   90.00
#
_symmetry.space_group_name_H-M   'P 1'
#
loop_
_entity.id
_entity.type
_entity.pdbx_description
1 polymer ?
#
loop_
_entity_poly.entity_id
_entity_poly.type
_entity_poly.pdbx_seq_one_letter_code
_entity_poly.pdbx_strand_id
1 'polypeptide(L)'
;RKMYGGRSTFLPIKLNMSGVMPIIFASSIVSLPSTVSALFGKTGSYTWASAETFGQKLIWFFSTNSPFYPVFLFLLIIGFSYFYLAISFNP
;
A
#
# COMPACT_ATOMS: atom_id res chain seq x y z
N ARG A 1 -48.26 -5.48 28.03
CA ARG A 1 -48.17 -5.33 26.56
C ARG A 1 -47.07 -6.28 26.07
N LYS A 2 -47.39 -7.33 25.33
CA LYS A 2 -46.38 -8.28 24.81
C LYS A 2 -45.74 -7.66 23.57
N MET A 3 -44.44 -7.39 23.62
CA MET A 3 -43.66 -7.05 22.42
C MET A 3 -43.52 -8.32 21.58
N TYR A 4 -44.23 -8.38 20.45
CA TYR A 4 -43.95 -9.38 19.43
C TYR A 4 -42.58 -9.04 18.84
N GLY A 5 -41.63 -9.98 18.95
CA GLY A 5 -40.26 -9.82 18.50
C GLY A 5 -40.24 -9.30 17.06
N GLY A 6 -39.69 -8.11 16.88
CA GLY A 6 -39.42 -7.56 15.56
C GLY A 6 -38.53 -8.53 14.79
N ARG A 7 -38.74 -8.60 13.46
CA ARG A 7 -37.89 -9.36 12.52
C ARG A 7 -36.42 -9.19 12.94
N SER A 8 -35.68 -10.30 12.96
CA SER A 8 -34.23 -10.31 13.13
C SER A 8 -33.61 -9.26 12.20
N THR A 9 -33.17 -8.14 12.76
CA THR A 9 -32.44 -7.11 12.02
C THR A 9 -30.97 -7.45 12.16
N PHE A 10 -30.41 -8.07 11.13
CA PHE A 10 -28.96 -8.21 10.99
C PHE A 10 -28.39 -6.85 10.59
N LEU A 11 -27.45 -6.34 11.37
CA LEU A 11 -26.69 -5.16 10.99
C LEU A 11 -25.72 -5.59 9.88
N PRO A 12 -25.88 -5.12 8.63
CA PRO A 12 -25.03 -5.59 7.53
C PRO A 12 -23.64 -5.00 7.68
N ILE A 13 -22.74 -5.75 8.29
CA ILE A 13 -21.33 -5.38 8.41
C ILE A 13 -20.65 -5.71 7.08
N LYS A 14 -20.12 -4.70 6.39
CA LYS A 14 -19.37 -4.92 5.15
C LYS A 14 -17.98 -5.45 5.51
N LEU A 15 -17.66 -6.66 5.07
CA LEU A 15 -16.33 -7.29 5.24
C LEU A 15 -15.20 -6.46 4.60
N ASN A 16 -15.50 -5.66 3.58
CA ASN A 16 -14.56 -4.77 2.93
C ASN A 16 -15.04 -3.32 3.02
N MET A 17 -14.92 -2.71 4.20
CA MET A 17 -15.00 -1.25 4.34
C MET A 17 -13.70 -0.55 3.90
N SER A 18 -12.70 -1.31 3.43
CA SER A 18 -11.31 -0.87 3.32
C SER A 18 -11.08 0.26 2.31
N GLY A 19 -12.03 0.54 1.40
CA GLY A 19 -11.90 1.62 0.42
C GLY A 19 -10.63 1.54 -0.43
N VAL A 20 -10.36 2.60 -1.21
CA VAL A 20 -9.16 2.73 -2.05
C VAL A 20 -7.96 3.27 -1.25
N MET A 21 -8.14 3.60 0.04
CA MET A 21 -7.10 4.25 0.85
C MET A 21 -5.82 3.42 1.05
N PRO A 22 -5.88 2.13 1.43
CA PRO A 22 -4.66 1.35 1.69
C PRO A 22 -3.75 1.21 0.47
N ILE A 23 -4.33 1.04 -0.72
CA ILE A 23 -3.56 0.94 -1.97
C ILE A 23 -2.89 2.28 -2.32
N ILE A 24 -3.58 3.40 -2.08
CA ILE A 24 -3.01 4.74 -2.29
C ILE A 24 -1.82 4.96 -1.35
N PHE A 25 -1.96 4.65 -0.06
CA PHE A 25 -0.84 4.77 0.90
C PHE A 25 0.34 3.87 0.53
N ALA A 26 0.08 2.62 0.14
CA ALA A 26 1.12 1.70 -0.30
C ALA A 26 1.88 2.25 -1.53
N SER A 27 1.16 2.69 -2.56
CA SER A 27 1.76 3.23 -3.79
C SER A 27 2.58 4.51 -3.53
N SER A 28 2.09 5.38 -2.64
CA SER A 28 2.77 6.61 -2.24
C SER A 28 4.13 6.30 -1.63
N ILE A 29 4.18 5.37 -0.66
CA ILE A 29 5.42 5.00 0.04
C ILE A 29 6.44 4.36 -0.90
N VAL A 30 6.00 3.44 -1.78
CA VAL A 30 6.90 2.79 -2.73
C VAL A 30 7.47 3.80 -3.74
N SER A 31 6.71 4.84 -4.09
CA SER A 31 7.16 5.89 -5.01
C SER A 31 8.06 6.96 -4.39
N LEU A 32 8.19 7.00 -3.05
CA LEU A 32 9.00 8.02 -2.36
C LEU A 32 10.47 8.03 -2.80
N PRO A 33 11.20 6.90 -2.85
CA PRO A 33 12.61 6.90 -3.23
C PRO A 33 12.84 7.38 -4.66
N SER A 34 11.95 7.00 -5.59
CA SER A 34 11.99 7.48 -6.98
C SER A 34 11.74 8.99 -7.05
N THR A 35 10.76 9.50 -6.32
CA THR A 35 10.45 10.94 -6.28
C THR A 35 11.60 11.74 -5.69
N VAL A 36 12.20 11.28 -4.59
CA VAL A 36 13.39 11.91 -3.98
C VAL A 36 14.55 11.93 -4.97
N SER A 37 14.82 10.82 -5.66
CA SER A 37 15.88 10.77 -6.67
C SER A 37 15.66 11.74 -7.84
N ALA A 38 14.40 11.93 -8.25
CA ALA A 38 14.02 12.87 -9.29
C ALA A 38 14.23 14.33 -8.83
N LEU A 39 13.94 14.65 -7.58
CA LEU A 39 14.14 16.00 -7.01
C LEU A 39 15.63 16.37 -6.90
N PHE A 40 16.51 15.41 -6.61
CA PHE A 40 17.96 15.62 -6.56
C PHE A 40 18.64 15.59 -7.94
N GLY A 41 17.89 15.61 -9.04
CA GLY A 41 18.43 15.62 -10.41
C GLY A 41 19.14 14.32 -10.81
N LYS A 42 18.97 13.24 -10.04
CA LYS A 42 19.48 11.90 -10.35
C LYS A 42 18.47 11.13 -11.21
N THR A 43 18.01 11.74 -12.29
CA THR A 43 17.09 11.16 -13.28
C THR A 43 17.86 10.23 -14.23
N GLY A 44 17.95 8.96 -13.85
CA GLY A 44 18.46 7.89 -14.71
C GLY A 44 17.61 6.64 -14.53
N SER A 45 17.24 5.99 -15.63
CA SER A 45 16.79 4.60 -15.56
C SER A 45 18.01 3.74 -15.25
N TYR A 46 18.34 3.63 -13.97
CA TYR A 46 19.42 2.77 -13.52
C TYR A 46 18.98 1.33 -13.78
N THR A 47 19.77 0.56 -14.52
CA THR A 47 19.66 -0.89 -14.56
C THR A 47 20.59 -1.46 -13.51
N TRP A 48 20.37 -2.71 -13.07
CA TRP A 48 21.28 -3.36 -12.11
C TRP A 48 22.76 -3.30 -12.54
N ALA A 49 23.01 -3.39 -13.85
CA ALA A 49 24.35 -3.31 -14.45
C ALA A 49 24.94 -1.89 -14.49
N SER A 50 24.11 -0.84 -14.51
CA SER A 50 24.54 0.56 -14.58
C SER A 50 24.49 1.29 -13.24
N ALA A 51 24.21 0.58 -12.14
CA ALA A 51 24.14 1.12 -10.80
C ALA A 51 25.49 1.01 -10.10
N GLU A 52 26.29 2.09 -10.14
CA GLU A 52 27.63 2.13 -9.56
C GLU A 52 27.62 2.38 -8.05
N THR A 53 26.60 3.10 -7.55
CA THR A 53 26.49 3.45 -6.12
C THR A 53 25.37 2.66 -5.44
N PHE A 54 25.54 2.34 -4.14
CA PHE A 54 24.51 1.69 -3.32
C PHE A 54 23.14 2.40 -3.40
N GLY A 55 23.12 3.74 -3.43
CA GLY A 55 21.89 4.52 -3.60
C GLY A 55 21.18 4.28 -4.94
N GLN A 56 21.91 4.06 -6.04
CA GLN A 56 21.32 3.74 -7.34
C GLN A 56 20.77 2.31 -7.38
N LYS A 57 21.44 1.37 -6.71
CA LYS A 57 20.95 0.00 -6.56
C LYS A 57 19.64 -0.06 -5.79
N LEU A 58 19.53 0.72 -4.70
CA LEU A 58 18.27 0.86 -3.97
C LEU A 58 17.16 1.43 -4.86
N ILE A 59 17.43 2.49 -5.62
CA ILE A 59 16.44 3.06 -6.54
C ILE A 59 15.98 2.02 -7.59
N TRP A 60 16.89 1.19 -8.10
CA TRP A 60 16.53 0.10 -9.01
C TRP A 60 15.66 -0.97 -8.33
N PHE A 61 15.94 -1.34 -7.08
CA PHE A 61 15.09 -2.28 -6.32
C PHE A 61 13.65 -1.78 -6.16
N PHE A 62 13.46 -0.47 -5.99
CA PHE A 62 12.14 0.17 -5.91
C PHE A 62 11.59 0.62 -7.27
N SER A 63 12.25 0.27 -8.39
CA SER A 63 11.76 0.53 -9.74
C SER A 63 10.78 -0.56 -10.19
N THR A 64 9.80 -0.19 -11.01
CA THR A 64 8.82 -1.11 -11.62
C THR A 64 9.47 -2.25 -12.42
N ASN A 65 10.70 -2.06 -12.88
CA ASN A 65 11.46 -3.10 -13.60
C ASN A 65 12.00 -4.23 -12.70
N SER A 66 12.03 -4.05 -11.38
CA SER A 66 12.50 -5.07 -10.44
C SER A 66 11.36 -5.99 -10.00
N PRO A 67 11.55 -7.32 -9.97
CA PRO A 67 10.57 -8.25 -9.42
C PRO A 67 10.32 -8.05 -7.91
N PHE A 68 11.20 -7.30 -7.22
CA PHE A 68 11.01 -6.92 -5.83
C PHE A 68 9.84 -5.93 -5.65
N TYR A 69 9.62 -5.04 -6.63
CA TYR A 69 8.58 -4.01 -6.58
C TYR A 69 7.16 -4.58 -6.33
N PRO A 70 6.64 -5.53 -7.14
CA PRO A 70 5.29 -6.05 -6.94
C PRO A 70 5.16 -6.86 -5.64
N VAL A 71 6.21 -7.59 -5.24
CA VAL A 71 6.20 -8.36 -3.98
C VAL A 71 6.13 -7.43 -2.77
N PHE A 72 6.95 -6.38 -2.76
CA PHE A 72 6.97 -5.40 -1.68
C PHE A 72 5.66 -4.59 -1.63
N LEU A 73 5.14 -4.18 -2.79
CA LEU A 73 3.85 -3.50 -2.91
C LEU A 73 2.70 -4.38 -2.38
N PHE A 74 2.67 -5.66 -2.75
CA PHE A 74 1.66 -6.61 -2.27
C PHE A 74 1.67 -6.75 -0.74
N LEU A 75 2.87 -6.86 -0.15
CA LEU A 75 3.04 -6.98 1.30
C LEU A 75 2.59 -5.70 2.02
N LEU A 76 2.92 -4.53 1.47
CA LEU A 76 2.44 -3.25 1.99
C LEU A 76 0.91 -3.13 1.91
N ILE A 77 0.28 -3.55 0.81
CA ILE A 77 -1.17 -3.49 0.65
C ILE A 77 -1.87 -4.30 1.74
N ILE A 78 -1.39 -5.53 2.00
CA ILE A 78 -1.93 -6.37 3.08
C ILE A 78 -1.76 -5.69 4.44
N GLY A 79 -0.56 -5.18 4.73
CA GLY A 79 -0.27 -4.50 6.00
C GLY A 79 -1.13 -3.26 6.22
N PHE A 80 -1.22 -2.38 5.22
CA PHE A 80 -2.04 -1.17 5.29
C PHE A 80 -3.54 -1.46 5.28
N SER A 81 -4.00 -2.50 4.58
CA SER A 81 -5.41 -2.89 4.61
C SER A 81 -5.81 -3.40 6.00
N TYR A 82 -4.98 -4.25 6.62
CA TYR A 82 -5.20 -4.69 8.00
C TYR A 82 -5.19 -3.52 8.99
N PHE A 83 -4.20 -2.65 8.90
CA PHE A 83 -4.08 -1.47 9.77
C PHE A 83 -5.26 -0.51 9.62
N TYR A 84 -5.69 -0.24 8.38
CA TYR A 84 -6.84 0.62 8.10
C TYR A 84 -8.14 0.03 8.64
N LEU A 85 -8.35 -1.28 8.50
CA LEU A 85 -9.50 -1.98 9.09
C LEU A 85 -9.46 -1.90 10.61
N ALA A 86 -8.33 -2.18 11.25
CA ALA A 86 -8.20 -2.15 12.71
C ALA A 86 -8.48 -0.77 13.33
N ILE A 87 -8.11 0.32 12.65
CA ILE A 87 -8.40 1.69 13.11
C ILE A 87 -9.84 2.10 12.82
N SER A 88 -10.36 1.73 11.65
CA SER A 88 -11.70 2.15 11.22
C SER A 88 -12.81 1.34 11.91
N PHE A 89 -12.52 0.11 12.32
CA PHE A 89 -13.37 -0.68 13.20
C PHE A 89 -13.09 -0.29 14.66
N ASN A 90 -13.71 0.80 15.11
CA ASN A 90 -14.06 0.92 16.51
C ASN A 90 -15.27 -0.01 16.77
N PRO A 91 -15.12 -1.09 17.56
CA PRO A 91 -16.27 -1.89 17.98
C PRO A 91 -17.29 -1.05 18.77
#